data_AF-A0A7J5WRK2-F1
#
_entry.id   AF-A0A7J5WRK2-F1
#
_cell.length_a   1.000
_cell.length_b   1.000
_cell.length_c   1.000
_cell.angle_alpha   90.00
_cell.angle_beta   90.00
_cell.angle_gamma   90.00
#
_symmetry.space_group_name_H-M   'P 1'
#
loop_
_entity.id
_entity.type
_entity.pdbx_description
1 polymer ?
#
loop_
_entity_poly.entity_id
_entity_poly.type
_entity_poly.pdbx_seq_one_letter_code
_entity_poly.pdbx_strand_id
1 'polypeptide(L)'
;VVERVITKKPRFSPDSVYTFRVKEQVIFDKEASRLFTRIIGIAPIAKQVVAGKSLPRVLFWVNYPELRKTLSRFEVYNPKNFASRMTWEELFESRYFSSYIIKSTINNPGDKSLSAMIKDPLFRLLEGENIKQKIFSYEQDLWAY
;
A
#
# COMPACT_ATOMS: atom_id res chain seq x y z
N VAL A 1 14.76 -34.51 3.78
CA VAL A 1 14.33 -33.09 3.80
C VAL A 1 13.32 -32.96 4.92
N VAL A 2 13.65 -32.24 5.99
CA VAL A 2 12.75 -32.11 7.15
C VAL A 2 11.74 -31.00 6.84
N GLU A 3 10.50 -31.37 6.56
CA GLU A 3 9.39 -30.42 6.50
C GLU A 3 9.18 -29.84 7.90
N ARG A 4 9.56 -28.57 8.10
CA ARG A 4 9.18 -27.82 9.29
C ARG A 4 7.69 -27.49 9.16
N VAL A 5 6.85 -28.34 9.75
CA VAL A 5 5.44 -27.99 10.00
C VAL A 5 5.44 -26.86 11.02
N ILE A 6 5.14 -25.64 10.58
CA ILE A 6 5.01 -24.47 11.46
C ILE A 6 3.64 -24.58 12.14
N THR A 7 3.54 -25.40 13.19
CA THR A 7 2.33 -25.57 14.01
C THR A 7 2.20 -24.45 15.05
N LYS A 8 2.36 -23.18 14.65
CA LYS A 8 1.96 -22.05 15.50
C LYS A 8 0.70 -21.45 14.91
N LYS A 9 -0.42 -21.58 15.63
CA LYS A 9 -1.63 -20.80 15.33
C LYS A 9 -1.19 -19.33 15.16
N PRO A 10 -1.56 -18.67 14.05
CA PRO A 10 -1.19 -17.28 13.86
C PRO A 10 -1.73 -16.47 15.04
N ARG A 11 -0.93 -15.52 15.54
CA ARG A 11 -1.29 -14.69 16.70
C ARG A 11 -2.49 -13.77 16.42
N PHE A 12 -2.97 -13.76 15.18
CA PHE A 12 -4.10 -13.00 14.67
C PHE A 12 -4.95 -13.92 13.80
N SER A 13 -6.27 -13.68 13.75
CA SER A 13 -7.14 -14.38 12.80
C SER A 13 -6.90 -13.82 11.39
N PRO A 14 -6.73 -14.64 10.34
CA PRO A 14 -6.66 -14.16 8.96
C PRO A 14 -7.86 -13.27 8.57
N ASP A 15 -9.04 -13.58 9.09
CA ASP A 15 -10.30 -12.85 8.83
C ASP A 15 -10.31 -11.43 9.44
N SER A 16 -9.30 -11.10 10.25
CA SER A 16 -9.16 -9.76 10.85
C SER A 16 -8.41 -8.77 9.95
N VAL A 17 -7.90 -9.20 8.79
CA VAL A 17 -7.20 -8.35 7.81
C VAL A 17 -8.21 -7.67 6.90
N TYR A 18 -8.27 -6.34 6.96
CA TYR A 18 -9.23 -5.55 6.15
C TYR A 18 -8.57 -4.50 5.27
N THR A 19 -7.35 -4.09 5.59
CA THR A 19 -6.64 -3.04 4.86
C THR A 19 -5.18 -3.41 4.69
N PHE A 20 -4.54 -2.79 3.71
CA PHE A 20 -3.12 -3.00 3.42
C PHE A 20 -2.38 -1.67 3.47
N ARG A 21 -1.11 -1.73 3.86
CA ARG A 21 -0.14 -0.67 3.55
C ARG A 21 0.64 -1.09 2.34
N VAL A 22 0.76 -0.19 1.38
CA VAL A 22 1.58 -0.38 0.18
C VAL A 22 2.75 0.60 0.29
N LYS A 23 3.96 0.11 0.07
CA LYS A 23 5.16 0.93 -0.06
C LYS A 23 5.50 1.03 -1.53
N GLU A 24 5.53 2.27 -2.03
CA GLU A 24 5.70 2.57 -3.44
C GLU A 24 6.92 3.46 -3.65
N GLN A 25 7.53 3.32 -4.82
CA GLN A 25 8.59 4.18 -5.31
C GLN A 25 8.07 4.90 -6.54
N VAL A 26 8.08 6.22 -6.50
CA VAL A 26 7.85 7.04 -7.68
C VAL A 26 9.20 7.30 -8.33
N ILE A 27 9.34 6.94 -9.58
CA ILE A 27 10.58 7.03 -10.34
C ILE A 27 10.30 7.85 -11.60
N PHE A 28 11.19 8.78 -11.90
CA PHE A 28 11.16 9.52 -13.15
C PHE A 28 12.01 8.81 -14.20
N ASP A 29 11.36 8.40 -15.28
CA ASP A 29 12.03 7.92 -16.48
C ASP A 29 12.38 9.10 -17.37
N LYS A 30 13.69 9.31 -17.59
CA LYS A 30 14.20 10.39 -18.43
C LYS A 30 13.98 10.15 -19.92
N GLU A 31 13.94 8.88 -20.34
CA GLU A 31 13.79 8.54 -21.76
C GLU A 31 12.33 8.66 -22.19
N ALA A 32 11.42 8.21 -21.32
CA ALA A 32 9.97 8.30 -21.57
C ALA A 32 9.35 9.63 -21.09
N SER A 33 10.12 10.51 -20.44
CA SER A 33 9.66 11.76 -19.80
C SER A 33 8.39 11.57 -18.94
N ARG A 34 8.34 10.47 -18.19
CA ARG A 34 7.15 10.05 -17.43
C ARG A 34 7.49 9.61 -16.03
N LEU A 35 6.57 9.82 -15.09
CA LEU A 35 6.66 9.19 -13.78
C LEU A 35 6.05 7.80 -13.83
N PHE A 36 6.74 6.82 -13.26
CA PHE A 36 6.19 5.50 -13.02
C PHE A 36 6.23 5.17 -11.53
N THR A 37 5.14 4.56 -11.06
CA THR A 37 5.03 4.11 -9.68
C THR A 37 5.29 2.61 -9.62
N ARG A 38 6.25 2.21 -8.78
CA ARG A 38 6.61 0.81 -8.55
C ARG A 38 6.30 0.41 -7.12
N ILE A 39 5.51 -0.65 -6.94
CA ILE A 39 5.27 -1.22 -5.62
C ILE A 39 6.49 -2.03 -5.19
N ILE A 40 7.04 -1.73 -4.01
CA ILE A 40 8.19 -2.43 -3.41
C ILE A 40 7.70 -3.47 -2.40
N GLY A 41 6.68 -3.14 -1.62
CA GLY A 41 6.20 -4.04 -0.58
C GLY A 41 4.76 -3.78 -0.18
N ILE A 42 4.14 -4.84 0.33
CA ILE A 42 2.77 -4.81 0.85
C ILE A 42 2.78 -5.35 2.27
N ALA A 43 2.02 -4.73 3.16
CA ALA A 43 1.85 -5.18 4.52
C ALA A 43 0.36 -5.25 4.90
N PRO A 44 -0.16 -6.42 5.29
CA PRO A 44 -1.52 -6.53 5.78
C PRO A 44 -1.67 -5.85 7.15
N ILE A 45 -2.84 -5.24 7.36
CA ILE A 45 -3.24 -4.61 8.61
C ILE A 45 -4.40 -5.41 9.20
N ALA A 46 -4.18 -5.97 10.38
CA ALA A 46 -5.19 -6.67 11.15
C ALA A 46 -5.81 -5.74 12.21
N LYS A 47 -7.10 -5.93 12.49
CA LYS A 47 -7.74 -5.34 13.67
C LYS A 47 -7.47 -6.23 14.88
N GLN A 48 -6.76 -5.69 15.86
CA GLN A 48 -6.52 -6.37 17.13
C GLN A 48 -7.30 -5.67 18.24
N VAL A 49 -8.08 -6.44 19.01
CA VAL A 49 -8.75 -5.92 20.21
C VAL A 49 -7.73 -5.88 21.35
N VAL A 50 -7.42 -4.69 21.84
CA VAL A 50 -6.57 -4.46 23.00
C VAL A 50 -7.37 -3.64 24.00
N ALA A 51 -7.56 -4.17 25.21
CA ALA A 51 -8.34 -3.51 26.26
C ALA A 51 -9.73 -3.02 25.80
N GLY A 52 -10.45 -3.87 25.05
CA GLY A 52 -11.79 -3.56 24.52
C GLY A 52 -11.82 -2.59 23.34
N LYS A 53 -10.68 -2.04 22.91
CA LYS A 53 -10.58 -1.16 21.73
C LYS A 53 -9.99 -1.91 20.54
N SER A 54 -10.67 -1.86 19.41
CA SER A 54 -10.15 -2.40 18.13
C SER A 54 -9.14 -1.41 17.53
N LEU A 55 -7.86 -1.77 17.55
CA LEU A 55 -6.78 -0.96 16.98
C LEU A 55 -6.19 -1.63 15.73
N PRO A 56 -5.94 -0.87 14.65
CA PRO A 56 -5.27 -1.40 13.47
C PRO A 56 -3.78 -1.66 13.79
N ARG A 57 -3.30 -2.86 13.45
CA ARG A 57 -1.91 -3.27 13.63
C ARG A 57 -1.33 -3.76 12.32
N VAL A 58 -0.20 -3.16 11.91
CA VAL A 58 0.60 -3.67 10.79
C VAL A 58 1.24 -4.98 11.20
N LEU A 59 1.07 -6.02 10.38
CA LEU A 59 1.57 -7.35 10.68
C LEU A 59 3.04 -7.52 10.29
N PHE A 60 3.32 -7.58 8.99
CA PHE A 60 4.66 -7.76 8.43
C PHE A 60 4.71 -7.20 7.02
N TRP A 61 5.91 -6.87 6.54
CA TRP A 61 6.14 -6.46 5.16
C TRP A 61 6.52 -7.67 4.31
N VAL A 62 5.91 -7.78 3.14
CA VAL A 62 6.26 -8.76 2.11
C VAL A 62 6.85 -8.03 0.92
N ASN A 63 7.92 -8.59 0.37
CA ASN A 63 8.54 -8.12 -0.86
C ASN A 63 7.60 -8.36 -2.05
N TYR A 64 7.14 -7.30 -2.69
CA TYR A 64 6.10 -7.39 -3.70
C TYR A 64 6.54 -8.09 -5.00
N PRO A 65 7.74 -7.85 -5.57
CA PRO A 65 8.21 -8.54 -6.78
C PRO A 65 8.15 -10.07 -6.71
N GLU A 66 8.46 -10.66 -5.55
CA GLU A 66 8.37 -12.11 -5.34
C GLU A 66 6.92 -12.57 -5.17
N LEU A 67 6.08 -11.74 -4.54
CA LEU A 67 4.68 -12.02 -4.28
C LEU A 67 3.82 -12.04 -5.55
N ARG A 68 4.22 -11.31 -6.61
CA ARG A 68 3.48 -11.22 -7.89
C ARG A 68 3.09 -12.58 -8.47
N LYS A 69 4.03 -13.53 -8.51
CA LYS A 69 3.80 -14.89 -9.06
C LYS A 69 2.70 -15.66 -8.32
N THR A 70 2.46 -15.31 -7.07
CA THR A 70 1.39 -15.89 -6.25
C THR A 70 0.10 -15.14 -6.51
N LEU A 71 0.12 -13.80 -6.49
CA LEU A 71 -1.08 -12.96 -6.70
C LEU A 71 -1.70 -13.13 -8.09
N SER A 72 -0.89 -13.43 -9.11
CA SER A 72 -1.35 -13.68 -10.47
C SER A 72 -2.23 -14.93 -10.60
N ARG A 73 -2.16 -15.85 -9.62
CA ARG A 73 -2.91 -17.12 -9.60
C ARG A 73 -4.23 -17.02 -8.86
N PHE A 74 -4.45 -15.96 -8.09
CA PHE A 74 -5.63 -15.78 -7.28
C PHE A 74 -6.48 -14.62 -7.80
N GLU A 75 -7.75 -14.89 -8.01
CA GLU A 75 -8.72 -13.89 -8.44
C GLU A 75 -9.23 -13.06 -7.24
N VAL A 76 -9.47 -11.78 -7.49
CA VAL A 76 -10.13 -10.87 -6.54
C VAL A 76 -11.62 -11.15 -6.58
N TYR A 77 -12.21 -11.41 -5.41
CA TYR A 77 -13.64 -11.57 -5.32
C TYR A 77 -14.36 -10.22 -5.53
N ASN A 78 -15.11 -10.11 -6.63
CA ASN A 78 -15.96 -8.94 -6.91
C ASN A 78 -17.45 -9.34 -6.93
N PRO A 79 -18.21 -9.05 -5.86
CA PRO A 79 -19.62 -9.44 -5.79
C PRO A 79 -20.53 -8.65 -6.75
N LYS A 80 -20.04 -7.54 -7.33
CA LYS A 80 -20.82 -6.66 -8.22
C LYS A 80 -20.62 -6.95 -9.70
N ASN A 81 -19.55 -7.65 -10.07
CA ASN A 81 -19.25 -7.98 -11.46
C ASN A 81 -18.57 -9.36 -11.53
N PHE A 82 -19.38 -10.39 -11.78
CA PHE A 82 -18.94 -11.77 -11.89
C PHE A 82 -18.29 -12.09 -13.26
N ALA A 83 -18.52 -11.26 -14.27
CA ALA A 83 -18.03 -11.48 -15.62
C ALA A 83 -16.59 -11.01 -15.81
N SER A 84 -16.21 -9.89 -15.19
CA SER A 84 -14.84 -9.38 -15.22
C SER A 84 -14.03 -9.98 -14.08
N ARG A 85 -13.30 -11.06 -14.39
CA ARG A 85 -12.31 -11.63 -13.48
C ARG A 85 -11.05 -10.78 -13.51
N MET A 86 -10.54 -10.44 -12.33
CA MET A 86 -9.30 -9.68 -12.16
C MET A 86 -8.47 -10.38 -11.09
N THR A 87 -7.19 -10.59 -11.38
CA THR A 87 -6.26 -11.17 -10.41
C THR A 87 -5.82 -10.14 -9.39
N TRP A 88 -5.30 -10.58 -8.24
CA TRP A 88 -4.75 -9.66 -7.26
C TRP A 88 -3.57 -8.87 -7.81
N GLU A 89 -2.76 -9.48 -8.69
CA GLU A 89 -1.65 -8.78 -9.36
C GLU A 89 -2.19 -7.62 -10.21
N GLU A 90 -3.16 -7.88 -11.09
CA GLU A 90 -3.75 -6.87 -11.96
C GLU A 90 -4.33 -5.70 -11.16
N LEU A 91 -5.04 -5.99 -10.05
CA LEU A 91 -5.59 -4.95 -9.18
C LEU A 91 -4.51 -4.01 -8.63
N PHE A 92 -3.37 -4.55 -8.22
CA PHE A 92 -2.27 -3.74 -7.68
C PHE A 92 -1.52 -2.98 -8.78
N GLU A 93 -1.20 -3.64 -9.89
CA GLU A 93 -0.47 -3.04 -11.02
C GLU A 93 -1.28 -1.94 -11.70
N SER A 94 -2.58 -2.14 -11.90
CA SER A 94 -3.47 -1.13 -12.48
C SER A 94 -3.92 -0.08 -11.45
N ARG A 95 -3.42 -0.16 -10.22
CA ARG A 95 -3.78 0.70 -9.09
C ARG A 95 -5.29 0.80 -8.87
N TYR A 96 -6.01 -0.29 -9.05
CA TYR A 96 -7.47 -0.36 -8.93
C TYR A 96 -7.91 -0.45 -7.46
N PHE A 97 -7.51 0.54 -6.66
CA PHE A 97 -7.83 0.66 -5.25
C PHE A 97 -7.79 2.12 -4.78
N SER A 98 -8.54 2.43 -3.73
CA SER A 98 -8.46 3.74 -3.05
C SER A 98 -7.41 3.70 -1.95
N SER A 99 -6.61 4.76 -1.83
CA SER A 99 -5.55 4.87 -0.83
C SER A 99 -5.33 6.32 -0.42
N TYR A 100 -4.70 6.52 0.73
CA TYR A 100 -4.23 7.82 1.20
C TYR A 100 -2.78 7.70 1.70
N ILE A 101 -2.03 8.77 1.58
CA ILE A 101 -0.62 8.80 1.98
C ILE A 101 -0.54 8.94 3.50
N ILE A 102 0.23 8.07 4.15
CA ILE A 102 0.49 8.11 5.61
C ILE A 102 1.90 8.54 5.95
N LYS A 103 2.79 8.50 4.96
CA LYS A 103 4.23 8.73 5.07
C LYS A 103 4.80 8.95 3.68
N SER A 104 5.69 9.92 3.55
CA SER A 104 6.46 10.18 2.33
C SER A 104 7.89 10.51 2.71
N THR A 105 8.83 10.31 1.78
CA THR A 105 10.22 10.78 1.91
C THR A 105 10.38 12.25 1.50
N ILE A 106 9.41 12.79 0.73
CA ILE A 106 9.40 14.20 0.30
C ILE A 106 9.39 15.10 1.53
N ASN A 107 10.41 15.96 1.65
CA ASN A 107 10.56 16.89 2.77
C ASN A 107 10.55 16.24 4.16
N ASN A 108 10.91 14.95 4.27
CA ASN A 108 10.85 14.20 5.52
C ASN A 108 12.18 13.49 5.83
N PRO A 109 13.24 14.23 6.17
CA PRO A 109 14.55 13.65 6.48
C PRO A 109 14.53 12.77 7.73
N GLY A 110 13.58 12.99 8.64
CA GLY A 110 13.43 12.21 9.87
C GLY A 110 12.67 10.90 9.71
N ASP A 111 12.25 10.54 8.49
CA ASP A 111 11.48 9.33 8.20
C ASP A 111 10.25 9.16 9.12
N LYS A 112 9.60 10.28 9.48
CA LYS A 112 8.46 10.29 10.39
C LYS A 112 7.16 10.01 9.64
N SER A 113 6.19 9.36 10.29
CA SER A 113 4.84 9.24 9.73
C SER A 113 4.10 10.58 9.84
N LEU A 114 3.11 10.84 8.98
CA LEU A 114 2.25 12.03 9.09
C LEU A 114 1.55 12.07 10.46
N SER A 115 1.20 10.92 11.03
CA SER A 115 0.68 10.79 12.41
C SER A 115 1.64 11.26 13.51
N ALA A 116 2.94 11.20 13.27
CA ALA A 116 3.93 11.67 14.23
C ALA A 116 4.21 13.18 14.10
N MET A 117 3.92 13.78 12.94
CA MET A 117 4.17 15.20 12.66
C MET A 117 2.94 16.08 12.89
N ILE A 118 1.75 15.57 12.56
CA ILE A 118 0.49 16.31 12.63
C ILE A 118 -0.45 15.56 13.58
N LYS A 119 -0.90 16.22 14.64
CA LYS A 119 -1.81 15.60 15.63
C LYS A 119 -3.23 15.45 15.08
N ASP A 120 -3.70 16.48 14.38
CA ASP A 120 -5.07 16.53 13.87
C ASP A 120 -5.30 15.52 12.72
N PRO A 121 -6.35 14.69 12.75
CA PRO A 121 -6.68 13.75 11.68
C PRO A 121 -6.99 14.39 10.32
N LEU A 122 -7.68 15.52 10.29
CA LEU A 122 -8.07 16.21 9.06
C LEU A 122 -6.83 16.80 8.37
N PHE A 123 -5.98 17.50 9.11
CA PHE A 123 -4.75 18.04 8.55
C PHE A 123 -3.78 16.96 8.06
N ARG A 124 -3.81 15.76 8.64
CA ARG A 124 -3.05 14.61 8.10
C ARG A 124 -3.52 14.16 6.74
N LEU A 125 -4.84 14.11 6.54
CA LEU A 125 -5.41 13.73 5.26
C LEU A 125 -5.10 14.79 4.20
N LEU A 126 -5.24 16.07 4.58
CA LEU A 126 -4.91 17.20 3.70
C LEU A 126 -3.44 17.19 3.28
N GLU A 127 -2.52 16.93 4.20
CA GLU A 127 -1.10 16.84 3.89
C GLU A 127 -0.80 15.64 2.97
N GLY A 128 -1.49 14.52 3.16
CA GLY A 128 -1.42 13.38 2.24
C GLY A 128 -1.86 13.74 0.82
N GLU A 129 -2.94 14.49 0.67
CA GLU A 129 -3.39 14.99 -0.64
C GLU A 129 -2.42 16.02 -1.22
N ASN A 130 -1.85 16.91 -0.41
CA ASN A 130 -0.84 17.88 -0.83
C ASN A 130 0.41 17.17 -1.42
N ILE A 131 0.89 16.13 -0.76
CA ILE A 131 2.00 15.30 -1.27
C ILE A 131 1.64 14.67 -2.62
N LYS A 132 0.42 14.15 -2.76
CA LYS A 132 -0.07 13.55 -4.01
C LYS A 132 -0.14 14.59 -5.13
N GLN A 133 -0.66 15.78 -4.85
CA GLN A 133 -0.69 16.90 -5.80
C GLN A 133 0.72 17.32 -6.21
N LYS A 134 1.66 17.40 -5.27
CA LYS A 134 3.05 17.74 -5.57
C LYS A 134 3.73 16.75 -6.53
N ILE A 135 3.45 15.45 -6.37
CA ILE A 135 3.94 14.42 -7.30
C ILE A 135 3.33 14.61 -8.69
N PHE A 136 2.03 14.91 -8.75
CA PHE A 136 1.32 15.16 -10.00
C PHE A 136 1.79 16.43 -10.72
N SER A 137 1.95 17.54 -10.01
CA SER A 137 2.48 18.79 -10.57
C SER A 137 3.92 18.63 -11.06
N TYR A 138 4.76 17.89 -10.33
CA TYR A 138 6.12 17.58 -10.79
C TYR A 138 6.13 16.85 -12.14
N GLU A 139 5.17 15.93 -12.36
CA GLU A 139 5.01 15.31 -13.68
C GLU A 139 4.61 16.36 -14.72
N GLN A 140 3.59 17.18 -14.48
CA GLN A 140 3.11 18.18 -15.45
C GLN A 140 4.18 19.21 -15.84
N ASP A 141 4.97 19.69 -14.88
CA ASP A 141 6.02 20.69 -15.12
C ASP A 141 7.09 20.18 -16.10
N LEU A 142 7.31 18.87 -16.15
CA LEU A 142 8.27 18.24 -17.07
C LEU A 142 7.73 18.14 -18.51
N TRP A 143 6.43 18.36 -18.73
CA TRP A 143 5.79 18.36 -20.04
C TRP A 143 5.62 19.76 -20.62
N ALA A 144 5.80 20.81 -19.81
CA ALA A 144 5.54 22.19 -20.21
C ALA A 144 6.67 22.84 -21.06
N TYR A 145 7.46 22.05 -21.79
CA TYR A 145 8.55 22.51 -22.67
C TYR A 145 8.51 21.84 -24.04
#